data_AF-A0A1Q7R3J0-F1
#
_entry.id   AF-A0A1Q7R3J0-F1
#
_cell.length_a   1.000
_cell.length_b   1.000
_cell.length_c   1.000
_cell.angle_alpha   90.00
_cell.angle_beta   90.00
_cell.angle_gamma   90.00
#
_symmetry.space_group_name_H-M   'P 1'
#
loop_
_entity.id
_entity.type
_entity.pdbx_description
1 polymer ?
#
loop_
_entity_poly.entity_id
_entity_poly.type
_entity_poly.pdbx_seq_one_letter_code
_entity_poly.pdbx_strand_id
1 'polypeptide(L)'
;MELYLNGAFQGVRLKEGRVGHVMWRVAYKPGTLRAVARTGGQVTARAVVRTAGAPARIALTPDRARIRADGDDLSFVTVTVQDRRGVAVSTAEPLIRFRVSGGARIVGVDNGDQISHTSFRAKRVRLFNGKAIVIIRAGTRPRTVTLTAEAQGLVPSAVRIDLR
;
A
#
# COMPACT_ATOMS: atom_id res chain seq x y z
N MET A 1 17.01 -19.88 4.63
CA MET A 1 16.14 -19.24 3.64
C MET A 1 16.56 -19.65 2.25
N GLU A 2 15.61 -19.81 1.35
CA GLU A 2 15.80 -20.11 -0.07
C GLU A 2 15.29 -18.93 -0.90
N LEU A 3 15.95 -18.63 -2.02
CA LEU A 3 15.53 -17.58 -2.94
C LEU A 3 15.30 -18.17 -4.34
N TYR A 4 14.26 -17.69 -5.01
CA TYR A 4 13.88 -18.11 -6.37
C TYR A 4 13.58 -16.89 -7.24
N LEU A 5 14.15 -16.82 -8.44
CA LEU A 5 13.83 -15.83 -9.47
C LEU A 5 13.15 -16.53 -10.63
N ASN A 6 11.90 -16.16 -10.94
CA ASN A 6 11.11 -16.78 -12.01
C ASN A 6 11.05 -18.32 -11.91
N GLY A 7 10.99 -18.83 -10.67
CA GLY A 7 11.01 -20.27 -10.39
C GLY A 7 12.41 -20.90 -10.31
N ALA A 8 13.43 -20.27 -10.89
CA ALA A 8 14.80 -20.75 -10.83
C ALA A 8 15.42 -20.51 -9.44
N PHE A 9 15.95 -21.57 -8.84
CA PHE A 9 16.61 -21.53 -7.53
C PHE A 9 17.88 -20.67 -7.56
N GLN A 10 18.03 -19.79 -6.57
CA GLN A 10 19.16 -18.85 -6.42
C GLN A 10 20.08 -19.19 -5.24
N GLY A 11 19.85 -20.32 -4.56
CA GLY A 11 20.66 -20.77 -3.43
C GLY A 11 19.97 -20.67 -2.08
N VAL A 12 20.54 -21.38 -1.09
CA VAL A 12 20.18 -21.28 0.33
C VAL A 12 21.14 -20.31 1.04
N ARG A 13 20.60 -19.54 1.98
CA ARG A 13 21.37 -18.79 2.99
C ARG A 13 20.82 -19.07 4.38
N LEU A 14 21.72 -19.37 5.31
CA LEU A 14 21.40 -19.51 6.71
C LEU A 14 21.58 -18.15 7.41
N LYS A 15 20.81 -17.91 8.46
CA LYS A 15 21.04 -16.76 9.32
C LYS A 15 22.13 -17.18 10.31
N GLU A 16 23.29 -16.53 10.22
CA GLU A 16 24.45 -16.84 11.05
C GLU A 16 24.68 -15.73 12.08
N GLY A 17 24.96 -16.14 13.32
CA GLY A 17 25.27 -15.24 14.43
C GLY A 17 24.22 -14.13 14.62
N ARG A 18 24.70 -12.89 14.71
CA ARG A 18 23.88 -11.70 14.98
C ARG A 18 23.45 -10.95 13.71
N VAL A 19 23.67 -11.50 12.51
CA VAL A 19 23.32 -10.81 11.25
C VAL A 19 21.80 -10.74 11.11
N GLY A 20 21.27 -9.52 10.97
CA GLY A 20 19.83 -9.23 10.89
C GLY A 20 19.16 -9.59 9.56
N HIS A 21 19.94 -9.93 8.52
CA HIS A 21 19.46 -10.24 7.18
C HIS A 21 20.27 -11.37 6.52
N VAL A 22 19.77 -11.86 5.39
CA VAL A 22 20.50 -12.76 4.48
C VAL A 22 20.53 -12.11 3.10
N MET A 23 21.58 -12.35 2.33
CA MET A 23 21.78 -11.68 1.04
C MET A 23 22.17 -12.63 -0.09
N TRP A 24 21.76 -12.23 -1.29
CA TRP A 24 22.16 -12.83 -2.56
C TRP A 24 22.54 -11.70 -3.52
N ARG A 25 23.51 -11.95 -4.40
CA ARG A 25 23.74 -11.13 -5.58
C ARG A 25 23.01 -11.80 -6.74
N VAL A 26 21.97 -11.17 -7.24
CA VAL A 26 21.10 -11.72 -8.29
C VAL A 26 21.12 -10.78 -9.48
N ALA A 27 21.46 -11.29 -10.66
CA ALA A 27 21.35 -10.53 -11.90
C ALA A 27 19.87 -10.20 -12.14
N TYR A 28 19.56 -8.92 -12.34
CA TYR A 28 18.18 -8.47 -12.50
C TYR A 28 17.54 -9.09 -13.75
N LYS A 29 16.37 -9.69 -13.56
CA LYS A 29 15.43 -10.04 -14.63
C LYS A 29 14.02 -9.68 -14.18
N PRO A 30 13.19 -9.07 -15.04
CA PRO A 30 11.81 -8.81 -14.68
C PRO A 30 11.07 -10.12 -14.38
N GLY A 31 10.14 -10.06 -13.43
CA GLY A 31 9.26 -11.18 -13.10
C GLY A 31 9.00 -11.29 -11.61
N THR A 32 9.17 -12.49 -11.05
CA THR A 32 8.81 -12.79 -9.66
C THR A 32 10.03 -13.24 -8.87
N LEU A 33 10.33 -12.53 -7.78
CA LEU A 33 11.31 -12.94 -6.79
C LEU A 33 10.57 -13.48 -5.57
N ARG A 34 10.86 -14.72 -5.18
CA ARG A 34 10.21 -15.43 -4.08
C ARG A 34 11.24 -15.89 -3.05
N ALA A 35 11.06 -15.48 -1.81
CA ALA A 35 11.82 -15.97 -0.66
C ALA A 35 11.00 -17.02 0.11
N VAL A 36 11.66 -18.08 0.57
CA VAL A 36 11.07 -19.12 1.42
C VAL A 36 11.90 -19.27 2.69
N ALA A 37 11.28 -19.05 3.84
CA ALA A 37 11.88 -19.32 5.13
C ALA A 37 11.58 -20.76 5.57
N ARG A 38 12.57 -21.42 6.15
CA ARG A 38 12.45 -22.76 6.71
C ARG A 38 13.05 -22.87 8.10
N THR A 39 12.43 -23.66 8.95
CA THR A 39 12.89 -24.02 10.30
C THR A 39 12.70 -25.52 10.47
N GLY A 40 13.74 -26.27 10.88
CA GLY A 40 13.67 -27.73 10.99
C GLY A 40 13.28 -28.42 9.67
N GLY A 41 13.71 -27.88 8.52
CA GLY A 41 13.33 -28.37 7.19
C GLY A 41 11.92 -27.96 6.71
N GLN A 42 11.04 -27.51 7.60
CA GLN A 42 9.66 -27.12 7.29
C GLN A 42 9.56 -25.67 6.83
N VAL A 43 8.66 -25.39 5.89
CA VAL A 43 8.40 -24.01 5.44
C VAL A 43 7.62 -23.25 6.50
N THR A 44 8.14 -22.11 6.95
CA THR A 44 7.51 -21.28 7.98
C THR A 44 6.98 -19.96 7.44
N ALA A 45 7.56 -19.42 6.37
CA ALA A 45 7.06 -18.21 5.72
C ALA A 45 7.44 -18.16 4.23
N ARG A 46 6.66 -17.41 3.46
CA ARG A 46 6.95 -17.09 2.06
C ARG A 46 6.72 -15.61 1.83
N ALA A 47 7.59 -14.98 1.07
CA ALA A 47 7.43 -13.60 0.61
C ALA A 47 7.66 -13.54 -0.90
N VAL A 48 6.89 -12.70 -1.58
CA VAL A 48 6.94 -12.54 -3.03
C VAL A 48 6.93 -11.06 -3.38
N VAL A 49 7.84 -10.66 -4.25
CA VAL A 49 7.78 -9.37 -4.95
C VAL A 49 7.77 -9.62 -6.45
N ARG A 50 7.09 -8.73 -7.18
CA ARG A 50 6.93 -8.82 -8.63
C ARG A 50 7.35 -7.50 -9.25
N THR A 51 8.00 -7.57 -10.41
CA THR A 51 8.26 -6.39 -11.24
C THR A 51 6.92 -5.83 -11.70
N ALA A 52 6.65 -4.57 -11.36
CA ALA A 52 5.44 -3.88 -11.80
C ALA A 52 5.58 -3.41 -13.26
N GLY A 53 4.47 -3.43 -13.98
CA GLY A 53 4.35 -2.74 -15.26
C GLY A 53 4.05 -1.25 -15.11
N ALA A 54 3.56 -0.63 -16.19
CA ALA A 54 3.13 0.76 -16.16
C ALA A 54 1.96 0.99 -15.18
N PRO A 55 1.95 2.13 -14.44
CA PRO A 55 0.81 2.60 -13.66
C PRO A 55 -0.51 2.53 -14.43
N ALA A 56 -1.55 1.98 -13.80
CA ALA A 56 -2.85 1.84 -14.46
C ALA A 56 -4.03 2.29 -13.59
N ARG A 57 -4.01 2.00 -12.29
CA ARG A 57 -5.15 2.26 -11.39
C ARG A 57 -4.71 2.63 -9.99
N ILE A 58 -5.58 3.36 -9.30
CA ILE A 58 -5.46 3.61 -7.86
C ILE A 58 -6.01 2.40 -7.11
N ALA A 59 -5.44 2.06 -5.96
CA ALA A 59 -6.00 1.12 -5.01
C ALA A 59 -6.04 1.74 -3.60
N LEU A 60 -7.18 1.58 -2.94
CA LEU A 60 -7.47 2.11 -1.60
C LEU A 60 -7.67 0.95 -0.63
N THR A 61 -6.86 0.91 0.42
CA THR A 61 -6.92 -0.14 1.45
C THR A 61 -7.10 0.50 2.82
N PRO A 62 -8.33 0.52 3.38
CA PRO A 62 -8.53 0.94 4.76
C PRO A 62 -7.90 -0.07 5.72
N ASP A 63 -7.25 0.41 6.77
CA ASP A 63 -6.86 -0.42 7.91
C ASP A 63 -8.09 -1.04 8.60
N ARG A 64 -9.15 -0.24 8.72
CA ARG A 64 -10.46 -0.61 9.22
C ARG A 64 -11.55 -0.10 8.30
N ALA A 65 -12.29 -1.04 7.70
CA ALA A 65 -13.47 -0.73 6.89
C ALA A 65 -14.73 -0.47 7.74
N ARG A 66 -14.65 -0.65 9.07
CA ARG A 66 -15.74 -0.36 10.01
C ARG A 66 -15.21 0.42 11.21
N ILE A 67 -15.77 1.59 11.47
CA ILE A 67 -15.37 2.50 12.56
C ILE A 67 -16.60 3.01 13.30
N ARG A 68 -16.45 3.47 14.54
CA ARG A 68 -17.58 3.97 15.35
C ARG A 68 -18.08 5.29 14.82
N ALA A 69 -19.39 5.47 14.80
CA ALA A 69 -20.03 6.73 14.48
C ALA A 69 -20.03 7.70 15.67
N ASP A 70 -18.88 7.87 16.33
CA ASP A 70 -18.71 8.71 17.53
C ASP A 70 -18.20 10.13 17.21
N GLY A 71 -17.90 10.42 15.94
CA GLY A 71 -17.36 11.71 15.51
C GLY A 71 -15.84 11.84 15.65
N ASP A 72 -15.16 10.86 16.24
CA ASP A 72 -13.74 10.89 16.57
C ASP A 72 -12.94 9.70 15.99
N ASP A 73 -13.58 8.55 15.81
CA ASP A 73 -12.93 7.34 15.29
C ASP A 73 -12.38 7.55 13.87
N LEU A 74 -11.24 6.94 13.58
CA LEU A 74 -10.46 7.18 12.37
C LEU A 74 -10.26 5.89 11.55
N SER A 75 -10.39 5.99 10.23
CA SER A 75 -9.91 4.98 9.28
C SER A 75 -8.72 5.53 8.52
N PHE A 76 -7.61 4.80 8.57
CA PHE A 76 -6.38 5.12 7.86
C PHE A 76 -6.36 4.35 6.55
N VAL A 77 -6.53 5.06 5.43
CA VAL A 77 -6.61 4.44 4.12
C VAL A 77 -5.28 4.56 3.40
N THR A 78 -4.61 3.42 3.21
CA THR A 78 -3.41 3.35 2.37
C THR A 78 -3.79 3.51 0.91
N VAL A 79 -3.09 4.40 0.23
CA VAL A 79 -3.27 4.70 -1.18
C VAL A 79 -2.06 4.19 -1.93
N THR A 80 -2.30 3.36 -2.94
CA THR A 80 -1.25 2.83 -3.83
C THR A 80 -1.66 3.01 -5.28
N VAL A 81 -0.69 2.91 -6.18
CA VAL A 81 -0.94 2.74 -7.61
C VAL A 81 -0.49 1.36 -8.04
N GLN A 82 -1.33 0.70 -8.82
CA GLN A 82 -1.10 -0.63 -9.34
C GLN A 82 -1.06 -0.62 -10.86
N ASP A 83 -0.27 -1.53 -11.43
CA ASP A 83 -0.32 -1.83 -12.85
C ASP A 83 -1.61 -2.58 -13.24
N ARG A 84 -1.77 -2.92 -14.52
CA ARG A 84 -2.95 -3.66 -15.01
C ARG A 84 -3.10 -5.04 -14.35
N ARG A 85 -2.01 -5.65 -13.87
CA ARG A 85 -1.99 -6.97 -13.22
C ARG A 85 -2.15 -6.90 -11.70
N GLY A 86 -2.27 -5.70 -11.13
CA GLY A 86 -2.40 -5.50 -9.69
C GLY A 86 -1.11 -5.49 -8.91
N VAL A 87 0.04 -5.41 -9.58
CA VAL A 87 1.32 -5.22 -8.91
C VAL A 87 1.46 -3.75 -8.54
N ALA A 88 1.76 -3.46 -7.27
CA ALA A 88 2.02 -2.11 -6.81
C ALA A 88 3.26 -1.54 -7.51
N VAL A 89 3.15 -0.33 -8.03
CA VAL A 89 4.25 0.37 -8.72
C VAL A 89 5.01 1.19 -7.68
N SER A 90 6.10 0.64 -7.15
CA SER A 90 6.88 1.25 -6.06
C SER A 90 7.57 2.57 -6.41
N THR A 91 7.57 2.98 -7.68
CA THR A 91 8.15 4.25 -8.15
C THR A 91 7.08 5.26 -8.59
N ALA A 92 5.78 4.94 -8.41
CA ALA A 92 4.72 5.84 -8.83
C ALA A 92 4.59 7.05 -7.90
N GLU A 93 4.61 8.25 -8.47
CA GLU A 93 4.46 9.52 -7.74
C GLU A 93 3.38 10.47 -8.31
N PRO A 94 2.19 9.98 -8.72
CA PRO A 94 1.13 10.86 -9.18
C PRO A 94 0.54 11.69 -8.02
N LEU A 95 -0.01 12.85 -8.35
CA LEU A 95 -0.82 13.64 -7.43
C LEU A 95 -2.23 13.05 -7.35
N ILE A 96 -2.56 12.45 -6.21
CA ILE A 96 -3.89 11.90 -5.92
C ILE A 96 -4.78 12.98 -5.33
N ARG A 97 -6.03 13.07 -5.79
CA ARG A 97 -7.07 13.94 -5.24
C ARG A 97 -8.16 13.09 -4.61
N PHE A 98 -8.62 13.49 -3.43
CA PHE A 98 -9.60 12.74 -2.64
C PHE A 98 -10.91 13.50 -2.51
N ARG A 99 -12.01 12.74 -2.46
CA ARG A 99 -13.34 13.21 -2.05
C ARG A 99 -13.95 12.19 -1.10
N VAL A 100 -14.66 12.67 -0.09
CA VAL A 100 -15.44 11.81 0.82
C VAL A 100 -16.89 12.27 0.81
N SER A 101 -17.81 11.32 0.71
CA SER A 101 -19.26 11.55 0.79
C SER A 101 -19.87 10.71 1.91
N GLY A 102 -21.06 11.08 2.36
CA GLY A 102 -21.77 10.38 3.41
C GLY A 102 -21.52 10.92 4.82
N GLY A 103 -20.86 12.06 5.02
CA GLY A 103 -20.78 12.71 6.35
C GLY A 103 -19.60 12.28 7.23
N ALA A 104 -18.65 11.53 6.69
CA ALA A 104 -17.28 11.48 7.21
C ALA A 104 -16.45 12.66 6.66
N ARG A 105 -15.27 12.89 7.23
CA ARG A 105 -14.38 13.98 6.84
C ARG A 105 -12.96 13.48 6.59
N ILE A 106 -12.30 14.03 5.58
CA ILE A 106 -10.85 13.90 5.43
C ILE A 106 -10.23 14.85 6.45
N VAL A 107 -9.42 14.32 7.35
CA VAL A 107 -8.76 15.10 8.42
C VAL A 107 -7.24 15.13 8.29
N GLY A 108 -6.69 14.27 7.42
CA GLY A 108 -5.26 14.16 7.21
C GLY A 108 -4.93 13.51 5.87
N VAL A 109 -3.81 13.91 5.27
CA VAL A 109 -3.11 13.19 4.21
C VAL A 109 -1.61 13.23 4.51
N ASP A 110 -0.88 12.18 4.15
CA ASP A 110 0.58 12.14 4.26
C ASP A 110 1.14 11.14 3.24
N ASN A 111 2.42 11.25 2.90
CA ASN A 111 3.16 10.30 2.07
C ASN A 111 4.51 9.87 2.67
N GLY A 112 4.92 10.48 3.80
CA GLY A 112 6.20 10.19 4.47
C GLY A 112 7.43 10.76 3.76
N ASP A 113 7.26 11.61 2.74
CA ASP A 113 8.34 12.31 2.07
C ASP A 113 8.84 13.47 2.95
N GLN A 114 10.09 13.40 3.39
CA GLN A 114 10.68 14.37 4.32
C GLN A 114 10.84 15.77 3.71
N ILE A 115 10.83 15.88 2.38
CA ILE A 115 10.99 17.16 1.67
C ILE A 115 9.66 17.67 1.08
N SER A 116 8.55 16.98 1.34
CA SER A 116 7.22 17.42 0.89
C SER A 116 6.70 18.58 1.74
N HIS A 117 6.31 19.67 1.08
CA HIS A 117 5.61 20.80 1.70
C HIS A 117 4.08 20.70 1.59
N THR A 118 3.55 19.52 1.25
CA THR A 118 2.10 19.32 1.13
C THR A 118 1.46 19.50 2.51
N SER A 119 0.43 20.36 2.61
CA SER A 119 -0.33 20.50 3.85
C SER A 119 -0.97 19.17 4.24
N PHE A 120 -0.79 18.75 5.49
CA PHE A 120 -1.45 17.57 6.04
C PHE A 120 -2.99 17.67 6.03
N ARG A 121 -3.56 18.89 5.96
CA ARG A 121 -5.01 19.10 5.88
C ARG A 121 -5.54 19.19 4.44
N ALA A 122 -4.69 18.97 3.44
CA ALA A 122 -5.11 18.98 2.05
C ALA A 122 -6.04 17.81 1.72
N LYS A 123 -6.82 17.94 0.64
CA LYS A 123 -7.59 16.84 0.03
C LYS A 123 -6.85 16.20 -1.14
N ARG A 124 -5.52 16.32 -1.16
CA ARG A 124 -4.65 15.80 -2.22
C ARG A 124 -3.25 15.54 -1.67
N VAL A 125 -2.58 14.55 -2.20
CA VAL A 125 -1.19 14.22 -1.84
C VAL A 125 -0.50 13.55 -3.02
N ARG A 126 0.79 13.85 -3.21
CA ARG A 126 1.61 13.11 -4.17
C ARG A 126 2.01 11.78 -3.54
N LEU A 127 1.93 10.67 -4.27
CA LEU A 127 2.53 9.44 -3.77
C LEU A 127 4.04 9.60 -3.64
N PHE A 128 4.64 8.96 -2.64
CA PHE A 128 6.08 8.86 -2.47
C PHE A 128 6.44 7.38 -2.44
N ASN A 129 7.36 6.95 -3.31
CA ASN A 129 7.69 5.53 -3.49
C ASN A 129 6.44 4.63 -3.63
N GLY A 130 5.47 5.08 -4.42
CA GLY A 130 4.24 4.33 -4.73
C GLY A 130 3.14 4.36 -3.65
N LYS A 131 3.31 5.14 -2.57
CA LYS A 131 2.36 5.15 -1.44
C LYS A 131 2.04 6.53 -0.89
N ALA A 132 0.85 6.62 -0.29
CA ALA A 132 0.43 7.69 0.60
C ALA A 132 -0.67 7.17 1.52
N ILE A 133 -1.12 8.01 2.45
CA ILE A 133 -2.22 7.75 3.36
C ILE A 133 -3.22 8.91 3.33
N VAL A 134 -4.50 8.58 3.46
CA VAL A 134 -5.58 9.54 3.74
C VAL A 134 -6.35 9.09 4.98
N ILE A 135 -6.60 10.02 5.89
CA ILE A 135 -7.20 9.75 7.19
C ILE A 135 -8.64 10.25 7.16
N ILE A 136 -9.57 9.32 7.39
CA ILE A 136 -11.00 9.56 7.39
C ILE A 136 -11.49 9.55 8.83
N ARG A 137 -12.06 10.66 9.29
CA ARG A 137 -12.76 10.75 10.58
C ARG A 137 -14.24 10.46 10.40
N ALA A 138 -14.79 9.64 11.30
CA ALA A 138 -16.19 9.31 11.36
C ALA A 138 -17.08 10.55 11.56
N GLY A 139 -18.32 10.46 11.09
CA GLY A 139 -19.41 11.32 11.56
C GLY A 139 -20.07 10.73 12.81
N THR A 140 -21.17 11.33 13.27
CA THR A 140 -21.89 10.95 14.50
C THR A 140 -23.14 10.09 14.26
N ARG A 141 -23.34 9.60 13.04
CA ARG A 141 -24.52 8.80 12.67
C ARG A 141 -24.08 7.54 11.93
N PRO A 142 -24.60 6.35 12.30
CA PRO A 142 -24.35 5.13 11.55
C PRO A 142 -24.81 5.24 10.09
N ARG A 143 -23.96 4.78 9.18
CA ARG A 143 -24.14 4.83 7.71
C ARG A 143 -22.88 4.34 7.00
N THR A 144 -22.98 4.01 5.72
CA THR A 144 -21.81 3.82 4.87
C THR A 144 -21.35 5.15 4.28
N VAL A 145 -20.05 5.42 4.33
CA VAL A 145 -19.38 6.55 3.68
C VAL A 145 -18.50 6.06 2.54
N THR A 146 -18.31 6.91 1.53
CA THR A 146 -17.49 6.56 0.35
C THR A 146 -16.33 7.52 0.21
N LEU A 147 -15.12 7.00 0.23
CA LEU A 147 -13.91 7.71 -0.15
C LEU A 147 -13.61 7.42 -1.63
N THR A 148 -13.42 8.46 -2.43
CA THR A 148 -13.01 8.39 -3.84
C THR A 148 -11.63 9.01 -4.00
N ALA A 149 -10.80 8.41 -4.84
CA ALA A 149 -9.47 8.88 -5.20
C ALA A 149 -9.28 8.90 -6.72
N GLU A 150 -8.70 9.99 -7.22
CA GLU A 150 -8.50 10.24 -8.66
C GLU A 150 -7.12 10.83 -8.94
N ALA A 151 -6.58 10.51 -10.11
CA ALA A 151 -5.35 11.08 -10.63
C ALA A 151 -5.36 11.04 -12.17
N GLN A 152 -4.64 11.95 -12.79
CA GLN A 152 -4.55 12.03 -14.25
C GLN A 152 -3.96 10.74 -14.83
N GLY A 153 -4.60 10.18 -15.85
CA GLY A 153 -4.12 8.98 -16.56
C GLY A 153 -4.29 7.67 -15.80
N LEU A 154 -4.95 7.66 -14.64
CA LEU A 154 -5.21 6.45 -13.84
C LEU A 154 -6.70 6.19 -13.70
N VAL A 155 -7.08 4.91 -13.70
CA VAL A 155 -8.44 4.50 -13.34
C VAL A 155 -8.70 4.91 -11.89
N PRO A 156 -9.78 5.67 -11.61
CA PRO A 156 -10.11 6.12 -10.26
C PRO A 156 -10.55 4.94 -9.38
N SER A 157 -10.48 5.12 -8.07
CA SER A 157 -10.88 4.10 -7.09
C SER A 157 -11.82 4.70 -6.05
N ALA A 158 -12.75 3.88 -5.58
CA ALA A 158 -13.59 4.21 -4.43
C ALA A 158 -13.58 3.06 -3.42
N VAL A 159 -13.67 3.38 -2.13
CA VAL A 159 -13.80 2.40 -1.06
C VAL A 159 -14.87 2.85 -0.07
N ARG A 160 -15.61 1.87 0.46
CA ARG A 160 -16.65 2.06 1.46
C ARG A 160 -16.08 1.87 2.87
N ILE A 161 -16.49 2.72 3.79
CA ILE A 161 -16.23 2.58 5.23
C ILE A 161 -17.59 2.64 5.93
N ASP A 162 -17.90 1.65 6.76
CA ASP A 162 -19.14 1.61 7.51
C ASP A 162 -18.96 2.29 8.87
N LEU A 163 -19.77 3.31 9.13
CA LEU A 163 -19.91 3.93 10.44
C LEU A 163 -20.98 3.16 11.20
N ARG A 164 -20.64 2.65 12.39
CA ARG A 164 -21.52 1.84 13.24
C ARG A 164 -21.73 2.45 14.61
#